data_AF-A0A0G0IKM7-F1
#
_entry.id   AF-A0A0G0IKM7-F1
#
_cell.length_a   1.000
_cell.length_b   1.000
_cell.length_c   1.000
_cell.angle_alpha   90.00
_cell.angle_beta   90.00
_cell.angle_gamma   90.00
#
_symmetry.space_group_name_H-M   'P 1'
#
loop_
_entity.id
_entity.type
_entity.pdbx_description
1 polymer ?
#
loop_
_entity_poly.entity_id
_entity_poly.type
_entity_poly.pdbx_seq_one_letter_code
_entity_poly.pdbx_strand_id
1 'polypeptide(L)'
;MTESILTEEDKKRIEEEESYRVKVRKELSSEPKKIEGGKVPWWKPKGTGAKLFIFFILMGILISLIESSKYSIDNNSDVANNTSESPEVKQIWIQNTAKTYCDVHKKENLKVINIEYFNNHEESEYIDGSKLNLNACEKIVTFMNERYDKNDIENMAKGLGWIGMSPFQLIWTIGSPWDENKTIMSNYVHVQWVYGNPIYGANYYYFDGTSAEDVNTWKLTSMQN
;
A
#
# COMPACT_ATOMS: atom_id res chain seq x y z
N MET A 1 -31.97 -25.76 10.66
CA MET A 1 -31.41 -24.78 9.71
C MET A 1 -31.82 -23.42 10.20
N THR A 2 -30.94 -22.72 10.90
CA THR A 2 -31.12 -21.30 11.22
C THR A 2 -30.60 -20.51 10.02
N GLU A 3 -31.49 -19.79 9.33
CA GLU A 3 -31.06 -18.79 8.36
C GLU A 3 -30.20 -17.76 9.11
N SER A 4 -28.95 -17.62 8.69
CA SER A 4 -28.04 -16.60 9.20
C SER A 4 -28.56 -15.24 8.74
N ILE A 5 -29.26 -14.53 9.62
CA ILE A 5 -29.70 -13.15 9.36
C ILE A 5 -28.46 -12.26 9.48
N LEU A 6 -27.96 -11.76 8.34
CA LEU A 6 -26.91 -10.74 8.28
C LEU A 6 -27.35 -9.50 9.07
N THR A 7 -26.47 -9.01 9.94
CA THR A 7 -26.71 -7.76 10.66
C THR A 7 -26.61 -6.56 9.70
N GLU A 8 -27.21 -5.42 10.05
CA GLU A 8 -27.08 -4.20 9.24
C GLU A 8 -25.62 -3.71 9.15
N GLU A 9 -24.81 -3.98 10.18
CA GLU A 9 -23.38 -3.67 10.20
C GLU A 9 -22.61 -4.53 9.19
N ASP A 10 -22.91 -5.84 9.13
CA ASP A 10 -22.31 -6.74 8.14
C ASP A 10 -22.69 -6.35 6.71
N LYS A 11 -23.95 -5.97 6.47
CA LYS A 11 -24.40 -5.50 5.14
C LYS A 11 -23.65 -4.26 4.70
N LYS A 12 -23.50 -3.27 5.60
CA LYS A 12 -22.76 -2.05 5.32
C LYS A 12 -21.28 -2.34 5.03
N ARG A 13 -20.64 -3.24 5.79
CA ARG A 13 -19.26 -3.67 5.54
C ARG A 13 -19.12 -4.32 4.16
N ILE A 14 -20.05 -5.21 3.79
CA ILE A 14 -20.06 -5.85 2.47
C ILE A 14 -20.20 -4.82 1.35
N GLU A 15 -21.11 -3.85 1.50
CA GLU A 15 -21.31 -2.79 0.50
C GLU A 15 -20.06 -1.89 0.35
N GLU A 16 -19.40 -1.53 1.45
CA GLU A 16 -18.14 -0.78 1.44
C GLU A 16 -17.00 -1.57 0.76
N GLU A 17 -16.88 -2.88 1.05
CA GLU A 17 -15.93 -3.77 0.39
C GLU A 17 -16.19 -3.91 -1.11
N GLU A 18 -17.43 -4.13 -1.53
CA GLU A 18 -17.80 -4.25 -2.95
C GLU A 18 -17.56 -2.93 -3.70
N SER A 19 -17.94 -1.81 -3.12
CA SER A 19 -17.66 -0.47 -3.65
C SER A 19 -16.16 -0.26 -3.86
N TYR A 20 -15.34 -0.65 -2.88
CA TYR A 20 -13.88 -0.56 -2.99
C TYR A 20 -13.33 -1.50 -4.07
N ARG A 21 -13.77 -2.76 -4.13
CA ARG A 21 -13.37 -3.71 -5.18
C ARG A 21 -13.68 -3.17 -6.58
N VAL A 22 -14.85 -2.56 -6.76
CA VAL A 22 -15.24 -1.92 -8.02
C VAL A 22 -14.33 -0.72 -8.32
N LYS A 23 -14.04 0.12 -7.33
CA LYS A 23 -13.14 1.27 -7.49
C LYS A 23 -11.73 0.82 -7.90
N VAL A 24 -11.15 -0.15 -7.18
CA VAL A 24 -9.84 -0.72 -7.51
C VAL A 24 -9.86 -1.30 -8.92
N ARG A 25 -10.81 -2.17 -9.26
CA ARG A 25 -10.93 -2.72 -10.62
C ARG A 25 -11.05 -1.63 -11.69
N LYS A 26 -11.79 -0.55 -11.40
CA LYS A 26 -11.94 0.58 -12.31
C LYS A 26 -10.61 1.32 -12.49
N GLU A 27 -9.92 1.66 -11.40
CA GLU A 27 -8.59 2.28 -11.41
C GLU A 27 -7.59 1.41 -12.20
N LEU A 28 -7.52 0.10 -11.90
CA LEU A 28 -6.67 -0.87 -12.60
C LEU A 28 -7.04 -1.00 -14.10
N SER A 29 -8.34 -0.93 -14.47
CA SER A 29 -8.78 -0.98 -15.87
C SER A 29 -8.53 0.33 -16.64
N SER A 30 -8.40 1.44 -15.92
CA SER A 30 -8.23 2.78 -16.48
C SER A 30 -6.77 3.19 -16.66
N GLU A 31 -5.82 2.44 -16.07
CA GLU A 31 -4.41 2.65 -16.38
C GLU A 31 -4.21 2.47 -17.89
N PRO A 32 -3.69 3.50 -18.59
CA PRO A 32 -3.49 3.41 -20.02
C PRO A 32 -2.54 2.25 -20.25
N LYS A 33 -3.01 1.22 -20.97
CA LYS A 33 -2.16 0.15 -21.47
C LYS A 33 -0.92 0.82 -22.04
N LYS A 34 0.22 0.69 -21.34
CA LYS A 34 1.51 1.03 -21.94
C LYS A 34 1.52 0.19 -23.21
N ILE A 35 1.41 0.86 -24.34
CA ILE A 35 1.46 0.23 -25.64
C ILE A 35 2.86 -0.37 -25.69
N GLU A 36 2.98 -1.65 -25.36
CA GLU A 36 4.21 -2.40 -25.51
C GLU A 36 4.62 -2.27 -26.98
N GLY A 37 5.69 -1.49 -27.18
CA GLY A 37 6.55 -1.51 -28.37
C GLY A 37 5.85 -1.84 -29.68
N GLY A 38 4.90 -1.01 -30.11
CA GLY A 38 4.59 -0.91 -31.53
C GLY A 38 5.89 -0.52 -32.23
N LYS A 39 6.51 -1.47 -32.96
CA LYS A 39 7.69 -1.25 -33.79
C LYS A 39 7.44 -0.01 -34.64
N VAL A 40 8.03 1.11 -34.26
CA VAL A 40 7.91 2.35 -35.01
C VAL A 40 8.63 2.10 -36.34
N PRO A 41 7.96 2.16 -37.50
CA PRO A 41 8.62 1.97 -38.77
C PRO A 41 9.68 3.07 -38.91
N TRP A 42 10.91 2.62 -39.12
CA TRP A 42 12.11 3.45 -39.20
C TRP A 42 12.08 4.27 -40.49
N TRP A 43 11.26 5.32 -40.54
CA TRP A 43 11.32 6.34 -41.58
C TRP A 43 12.46 7.30 -41.24
N LYS A 44 13.54 7.24 -42.02
CA LYS A 44 14.58 8.29 -42.04
C LYS A 44 14.05 9.47 -42.86
N PRO A 45 13.74 10.64 -42.25
CA PRO A 45 13.39 11.80 -43.05
C PRO A 45 14.69 12.41 -43.61
N LYS A 46 14.88 12.30 -44.92
CA LYS A 46 15.84 13.14 -45.65
C LYS A 46 15.23 14.54 -45.77
N GLY A 47 15.93 15.53 -45.23
CA GLY A 47 15.81 16.93 -45.63
C GLY A 47 14.62 17.70 -45.05
N THR A 48 14.94 18.79 -44.34
CA THR A 48 14.09 19.97 -44.07
C THR A 48 12.91 19.83 -43.09
N GLY A 49 12.32 18.65 -42.88
CA GLY A 49 11.15 18.48 -41.98
C GLY A 49 11.44 18.52 -40.47
N ALA A 50 12.66 18.19 -40.04
CA ALA A 50 13.01 18.10 -38.61
C ALA A 50 13.03 19.47 -37.88
N LYS A 51 13.26 20.57 -38.62
CA LYS A 51 13.28 21.92 -38.04
C LYS A 51 11.88 22.43 -37.66
N LEU A 52 10.84 22.01 -38.38
CA LEU A 52 9.46 22.37 -38.06
C LEU A 52 8.96 21.64 -36.81
N PHE A 53 9.34 20.38 -36.61
CA PHE A 53 8.88 19.58 -35.46
C PHE A 53 9.45 20.10 -34.13
N ILE A 54 10.72 20.54 -34.11
CA ILE A 54 11.32 21.16 -32.92
C ILE A 54 10.66 22.51 -32.61
N PHE A 55 10.24 23.27 -33.63
CA PHE A 55 9.55 24.55 -33.44
C PHE A 55 8.18 24.37 -32.78
N PHE A 56 7.41 23.33 -33.14
CA PHE A 56 6.12 23.03 -32.49
C PHE A 56 6.27 22.55 -31.04
N ILE A 57 7.31 21.78 -30.73
CA ILE A 57 7.60 21.37 -29.34
C ILE A 57 7.97 22.58 -28.48
N LEU A 58 8.80 23.49 -28.99
CA LEU A 58 9.17 24.71 -28.26
C LEU A 58 8.00 25.69 -28.10
N MET A 59 7.11 25.78 -29.09
CA MET A 59 5.92 26.65 -29.00
C MET A 59 4.89 26.10 -27.98
N GLY A 60 4.75 24.77 -27.86
CA GLY A 60 3.90 24.15 -26.83
C GLY A 60 4.38 24.42 -25.40
N ILE A 61 5.70 24.46 -25.19
CA ILE A 61 6.29 24.81 -23.88
C ILE A 61 6.02 26.28 -23.53
N LEU A 62 6.09 27.19 -24.51
CA LEU A 62 5.81 28.62 -24.31
C LEU A 62 4.33 28.89 -23.98
N ILE A 63 3.38 28.17 -24.60
CA ILE A 63 1.94 28.31 -24.30
C ILE A 63 1.65 27.79 -22.88
N SER A 64 2.27 26.67 -22.48
CA SER A 64 2.11 26.09 -21.13
C SER A 64 2.59 27.02 -20.01
N LEU A 65 3.63 27.83 -20.27
CA LEU A 65 4.14 28.82 -19.30
C LEU A 65 3.25 30.07 -19.19
N ILE A 66 2.49 30.41 -20.24
CA ILE A 66 1.57 31.57 -20.22
C ILE A 66 0.26 31.21 -19.48
N GLU A 67 -0.25 30.00 -19.61
CA GLU A 67 -1.44 29.54 -18.88
C GLU A 67 -1.21 29.36 -17.37
N SER A 68 0.03 29.11 -16.93
CA SER A 68 0.37 29.03 -15.50
C SER A 68 0.31 30.38 -14.77
N SER A 69 0.11 31.51 -15.47
CA SER A 69 0.06 32.86 -14.88
C SER A 69 -1.35 33.43 -14.66
N LYS A 70 -2.41 32.67 -14.98
CA LYS A 70 -3.80 33.18 -14.97
C LYS A 70 -4.78 32.44 -14.06
N TYR A 71 -4.31 31.58 -13.17
CA TYR A 71 -5.17 30.92 -12.18
C TYR A 71 -4.79 31.31 -10.75
N SER A 72 -5.01 32.58 -10.39
CA SER A 72 -5.27 32.94 -9.00
C SER A 72 -6.76 32.71 -8.73
N ILE A 73 -7.11 31.48 -8.38
CA ILE A 73 -8.37 31.25 -7.66
C ILE A 73 -8.09 31.54 -6.19
N ASP A 74 -8.70 32.61 -5.70
CA ASP A 74 -9.02 32.79 -4.29
C ASP A 74 -9.89 31.61 -3.84
N ASN A 75 -9.32 30.73 -3.03
CA ASN A 75 -10.08 29.81 -2.20
C ASN A 75 -9.45 29.80 -0.81
N ASN A 76 -10.14 30.42 0.14
CA ASN A 76 -10.08 30.02 1.53
C ASN A 76 -10.42 28.53 1.61
N SER A 77 -9.41 27.71 1.88
CA SER A 77 -9.57 26.37 2.43
C SER A 77 -8.32 26.11 3.24
N ASP A 78 -8.50 26.15 4.56
CA ASP A 78 -7.63 25.60 5.58
C ASP A 78 -6.14 25.79 5.33
N VAL A 79 -5.63 26.84 5.95
CA VAL A 79 -4.27 26.89 6.48
C VAL A 79 -4.07 25.59 7.26
N ALA A 80 -3.56 24.57 6.58
CA ALA A 80 -2.99 23.39 7.19
C ALA A 80 -1.88 23.94 8.09
N ASN A 81 -2.18 23.98 9.37
CA ASN A 81 -1.23 24.19 10.44
C ASN A 81 -0.17 23.09 10.31
N ASN A 82 0.83 23.32 9.46
CA ASN A 82 2.12 22.66 9.53
C ASN A 82 2.85 23.24 10.76
N THR A 83 2.24 23.08 11.94
CA THR A 83 2.94 23.17 13.20
C THR A 83 3.87 21.97 13.21
N SER A 84 5.12 22.20 12.79
CA SER A 84 6.19 21.21 12.87
C SER A 84 6.16 20.62 14.27
N GLU A 85 5.70 19.37 14.37
CA GLU A 85 5.55 18.65 15.64
C GLU A 85 6.92 18.65 16.32
N SER A 86 6.97 19.11 17.58
CA SER A 86 8.22 19.18 18.33
C SER A 86 8.88 17.79 18.34
N PRO A 87 10.23 17.71 18.21
CA PRO A 87 10.95 16.44 18.28
C PRO A 87 10.59 15.61 19.52
N GLU A 88 10.28 16.27 20.64
CA GLU A 88 9.87 15.61 21.88
C GLU A 88 8.49 14.93 21.76
N VAL A 89 7.52 15.62 21.15
CA VAL A 89 6.17 15.07 20.92
C VAL A 89 6.23 13.87 19.97
N LYS A 90 7.03 13.99 18.91
CA LYS A 90 7.28 12.88 17.97
C LYS A 90 7.89 11.68 18.67
N GLN A 91 8.90 11.90 19.52
CA GLN A 91 9.56 10.81 20.26
C GLN A 91 8.61 10.10 21.23
N ILE A 92 7.79 10.86 21.96
CA ILE A 92 6.77 10.29 22.87
C ILE A 92 5.75 9.44 22.09
N TRP A 93 5.30 9.92 20.93
CA TRP A 93 4.39 9.15 20.08
C TRP A 93 5.03 7.84 19.57
N ILE A 94 6.29 7.88 19.10
CA ILE A 94 7.02 6.68 18.69
C ILE A 94 7.10 5.67 19.83
N GLN A 95 7.46 6.10 21.04
CA GLN A 95 7.59 5.22 22.20
C GLN A 95 6.27 4.56 22.60
N ASN A 96 5.18 5.34 22.64
CA ASN A 96 3.86 4.80 22.98
C ASN A 96 3.34 3.83 21.91
N THR A 97 3.58 4.14 20.64
CA THR A 97 3.19 3.29 19.51
C THR A 97 4.02 2.01 19.49
N ALA A 98 5.34 2.11 19.75
CA ALA A 98 6.23 0.96 19.86
C ALA A 98 5.85 0.03 21.01
N LYS A 99 5.44 0.58 22.16
CA LYS A 99 4.90 -0.20 23.27
C LYS A 99 3.64 -0.98 22.85
N THR A 100 2.69 -0.29 22.22
CA THR A 100 1.46 -0.91 21.70
C THR A 100 1.78 -2.03 20.71
N TYR A 101 2.67 -1.76 19.76
CA TYR A 101 3.14 -2.74 18.79
C TYR A 101 3.73 -3.98 19.48
N CYS A 102 4.66 -3.77 20.41
CA CYS A 102 5.29 -4.85 21.18
C CYS A 102 4.26 -5.68 21.94
N ASP A 103 3.31 -5.04 22.64
CA ASP A 103 2.30 -5.73 23.43
C ASP A 103 1.39 -6.62 22.56
N VAL A 104 1.05 -6.18 21.35
CA VAL A 104 0.22 -6.94 20.40
C VAL A 104 0.98 -8.05 19.69
N HIS A 105 2.23 -7.81 19.33
CA HIS A 105 3.02 -8.67 18.42
C HIS A 105 4.00 -9.60 19.15
N LYS A 106 4.10 -9.51 20.47
CA LYS A 106 4.90 -10.43 21.29
C LYS A 106 4.17 -11.75 21.52
N LYS A 107 3.94 -12.48 20.43
CA LYS A 107 3.30 -13.80 20.40
C LYS A 107 4.25 -14.83 19.80
N GLU A 108 4.24 -16.04 20.36
CA GLU A 108 5.00 -17.17 19.80
C GLU A 108 4.50 -17.48 18.38
N ASN A 109 5.43 -17.82 17.48
CA ASN A 109 5.17 -18.16 16.07
C ASN A 109 4.67 -16.99 15.18
N LEU A 110 4.57 -15.77 15.71
CA LEU A 110 4.35 -14.60 14.86
C LEU A 110 5.65 -14.25 14.15
N LYS A 111 5.69 -14.37 12.83
CA LYS A 111 6.87 -13.99 12.03
C LYS A 111 6.78 -12.52 11.63
N VAL A 112 7.54 -11.66 12.30
CA VAL A 112 7.60 -10.22 12.04
C VAL A 112 8.83 -9.91 11.20
N ILE A 113 8.77 -8.94 10.29
CA ILE A 113 9.91 -8.62 9.43
C ILE A 113 11.10 -8.14 10.26
N ASN A 114 12.29 -8.65 9.94
CA ASN A 114 13.53 -8.19 10.52
C ASN A 114 14.00 -6.89 9.83
N ILE A 115 14.10 -5.78 10.56
CA ILE A 115 14.60 -4.52 9.97
C ILE A 115 16.09 -4.61 9.64
N GLU A 116 16.87 -5.40 10.40
CA GLU A 116 18.30 -5.56 10.15
C GLU A 116 18.54 -6.22 8.78
N TYR A 117 17.58 -7.01 8.29
CA TYR A 117 17.57 -7.54 6.92
C TYR A 117 17.49 -6.42 5.87
N PHE A 118 16.58 -5.45 6.03
CA PHE A 118 16.47 -4.31 5.10
C PHE A 118 17.73 -3.45 5.03
N ASN A 119 18.50 -3.40 6.12
CA ASN A 119 19.71 -2.60 6.19
C ASN A 119 20.97 -3.37 5.75
N ASN A 120 21.07 -4.68 6.06
CA ASN A 120 22.32 -5.43 5.99
C ASN A 120 22.29 -6.73 5.17
N HIS A 121 21.15 -7.12 4.57
CA HIS A 121 21.01 -8.28 3.69
C HIS A 121 21.49 -9.65 4.26
N GLU A 122 21.51 -9.86 5.58
CA GLU A 122 21.93 -11.13 6.21
C GLU A 122 20.81 -11.95 6.91
N GLU A 123 20.94 -13.26 6.72
CA GLU A 123 20.40 -14.51 7.31
C GLU A 123 18.97 -14.72 7.83
N SER A 124 18.10 -13.71 8.03
CA SER A 124 16.64 -14.01 8.14
C SER A 124 15.74 -12.82 7.89
N GLU A 125 14.78 -13.00 6.98
CA GLU A 125 13.74 -12.00 6.64
C GLU A 125 12.77 -11.76 7.82
N TYR A 126 12.67 -12.70 8.76
CA TYR A 126 11.71 -12.66 9.87
C TYR A 126 12.32 -12.99 11.23
N ILE A 127 11.86 -12.28 12.26
CA ILE A 127 12.08 -12.59 13.68
C ILE A 127 10.80 -13.16 14.30
N ASP A 128 10.96 -14.07 15.24
CA ASP A 128 9.84 -14.55 16.06
C ASP A 128 9.38 -13.44 17.02
N GLY A 129 8.09 -13.16 17.05
CA GLY A 129 7.46 -12.13 17.88
C GLY A 129 7.79 -12.28 19.37
N SER A 130 7.98 -13.50 19.87
CA SER A 130 8.42 -13.75 21.26
C SER A 130 9.76 -13.11 21.61
N LYS A 131 10.62 -12.86 20.62
CA LYS A 131 11.93 -12.22 20.76
C LYS A 131 11.85 -10.68 20.69
N LEU A 132 10.67 -10.11 20.40
CA LEU A 132 10.51 -8.67 20.40
C LEU A 132 10.69 -8.09 21.81
N ASN A 133 11.53 -7.05 21.86
CA ASN A 133 11.68 -6.17 23.01
C ASN A 133 11.38 -4.73 22.58
N LEU A 134 11.19 -3.85 23.56
CA LEU A 134 10.77 -2.47 23.30
C LEU A 134 11.71 -1.74 22.33
N ASN A 135 13.03 -1.94 22.47
CA ASN A 135 14.01 -1.32 21.58
C ASN A 135 13.88 -1.82 20.12
N ALA A 136 13.60 -3.10 19.91
CA ALA A 136 13.30 -3.62 18.57
C ALA A 136 12.00 -2.99 18.01
N CYS A 137 10.94 -2.90 18.82
CA CYS A 137 9.69 -2.28 18.42
C CYS A 137 9.83 -0.78 18.11
N GLU A 138 10.66 -0.04 18.87
CA GLU A 138 10.95 1.37 18.59
C GLU A 138 11.65 1.55 17.24
N LYS A 139 12.60 0.66 16.90
CA LYS A 139 13.20 0.64 15.56
C LYS A 139 12.16 0.36 14.48
N ILE A 140 11.23 -0.58 14.71
CA ILE A 140 10.15 -0.93 13.76
C ILE A 140 9.27 0.29 13.50
N VAL A 141 8.75 0.91 14.56
CA VAL A 141 7.87 2.08 14.45
C VAL A 141 8.60 3.27 13.83
N THR A 142 9.88 3.47 14.15
CA THR A 142 10.69 4.51 13.52
C THR A 142 10.81 4.29 12.01
N PHE A 143 11.13 3.06 11.60
CA PHE A 143 11.20 2.69 10.19
C PHE A 143 9.87 2.88 9.46
N MET A 144 8.75 2.54 10.11
CA MET A 144 7.40 2.75 9.58
C MET A 144 7.07 4.24 9.43
N ASN A 145 7.46 5.08 10.40
CA ASN A 145 7.23 6.52 10.39
C ASN A 145 7.92 7.25 9.23
N GLU A 146 8.94 6.64 8.63
CA GLU A 146 9.60 7.18 7.43
C GLU A 146 8.83 6.87 6.13
N ARG A 147 7.84 5.96 6.17
CA ARG A 147 7.23 5.35 4.97
C ARG A 147 5.70 5.43 4.93
N TYR A 148 5.07 5.50 6.08
CA TYR A 148 3.61 5.42 6.21
C TYR A 148 3.08 6.58 7.04
N ASP A 149 1.80 6.87 6.82
CA ASP A 149 1.10 7.89 7.59
C ASP A 149 0.81 7.43 9.02
N LYS A 150 0.72 8.39 9.94
CA LYS A 150 0.52 8.15 11.38
C LYS A 150 -0.64 7.19 11.67
N ASN A 151 -1.76 7.34 10.97
CA ASN A 151 -2.94 6.50 11.14
C ASN A 151 -2.70 5.03 10.76
N ASP A 152 -2.00 4.79 9.65
CA ASP A 152 -1.67 3.43 9.20
C ASP A 152 -0.74 2.76 10.22
N ILE A 153 0.22 3.50 10.76
CA ILE A 153 1.16 2.99 11.78
C ILE A 153 0.42 2.61 13.06
N GLU A 154 -0.55 3.42 13.47
CA GLU A 154 -1.37 3.10 14.64
C GLU A 154 -2.25 1.87 14.42
N ASN A 155 -2.78 1.66 13.21
CA ASN A 155 -3.51 0.45 12.87
C ASN A 155 -2.60 -0.79 12.86
N MET A 156 -1.42 -0.69 12.24
CA MET A 156 -0.40 -1.75 12.25
C MET A 156 -0.01 -2.10 13.70
N ALA A 157 0.26 -1.12 14.54
CA ALA A 157 0.61 -1.34 15.95
C ALA A 157 -0.49 -2.03 16.76
N LYS A 158 -1.76 -1.80 16.43
CA LYS A 158 -2.91 -2.46 17.06
C LYS A 158 -3.24 -3.83 16.45
N GLY A 159 -2.55 -4.24 15.38
CA GLY A 159 -2.84 -5.47 14.66
C GLY A 159 -4.17 -5.44 13.90
N LEU A 160 -4.60 -4.26 13.45
CA LEU A 160 -5.87 -4.06 12.75
C LEU A 160 -5.63 -3.98 11.24
N GLY A 161 -6.13 -4.97 10.49
CA GLY A 161 -6.13 -4.95 9.02
C GLY A 161 -7.22 -4.05 8.46
N TRP A 162 -6.97 -3.43 7.29
CA TRP A 162 -7.96 -2.60 6.60
C TRP A 162 -7.90 -2.77 5.07
N ILE A 163 -9.04 -2.58 4.43
CA ILE A 163 -9.17 -2.62 2.98
C ILE A 163 -8.32 -1.53 2.34
N GLY A 164 -7.54 -1.91 1.33
CA GLY A 164 -6.61 -1.05 0.62
C GLY A 164 -5.19 -1.03 1.17
N MET A 165 -4.92 -1.69 2.29
CA MET A 165 -3.54 -1.83 2.76
C MET A 165 -2.70 -2.70 1.81
N SER A 166 -1.39 -2.44 1.76
CA SER A 166 -0.45 -3.26 0.98
C SER A 166 -0.12 -4.57 1.70
N PRO A 167 0.40 -5.58 0.97
CA PRO A 167 0.90 -6.81 1.57
C PRO A 167 1.93 -6.56 2.69
N PHE A 168 2.87 -5.63 2.48
CA PHE A 168 3.85 -5.27 3.51
C PHE A 168 3.21 -4.68 4.76
N GLN A 169 2.21 -3.80 4.61
CA GLN A 169 1.46 -3.29 5.76
C GLN A 169 0.77 -4.43 6.52
N LEU A 170 0.19 -5.41 5.82
CA LEU A 170 -0.43 -6.56 6.49
C LEU A 170 0.60 -7.43 7.22
N ILE A 171 1.78 -7.67 6.65
CA ILE A 171 2.86 -8.40 7.35
C ILE A 171 3.28 -7.67 8.62
N TRP A 172 3.38 -6.34 8.57
CA TRP A 172 3.66 -5.55 9.76
C TRP A 172 2.53 -5.56 10.80
N THR A 173 1.30 -5.86 10.37
CA THR A 173 0.10 -5.86 11.23
C THR A 173 -0.15 -7.21 11.89
N ILE A 174 0.06 -8.32 11.18
CA ILE A 174 -0.29 -9.66 11.66
C ILE A 174 0.75 -10.73 11.32
N GLY A 175 1.94 -10.33 10.87
CA GLY A 175 3.03 -11.22 10.52
C GLY A 175 2.92 -11.84 9.12
N SER A 176 3.90 -12.69 8.80
CA SER A 176 3.93 -13.45 7.55
C SER A 176 2.78 -14.49 7.51
N PRO A 177 2.11 -14.68 6.36
CA PRO A 177 1.07 -15.70 6.23
C PRO A 177 1.67 -17.11 6.40
N TRP A 178 0.82 -18.06 6.78
CA TRP A 178 1.20 -19.47 6.77
C TRP A 178 1.35 -19.95 5.33
N ASP A 179 0.37 -19.63 4.51
CA ASP A 179 0.28 -20.08 3.12
C ASP A 179 -0.16 -18.94 2.20
N GLU A 180 0.26 -19.03 0.93
CA GLU A 180 -0.07 -18.07 -0.12
C GLU A 180 -0.51 -18.84 -1.37
N ASN A 181 -1.68 -18.46 -1.89
CA ASN A 181 -2.14 -18.91 -3.20
C ASN A 181 -2.26 -17.72 -4.15
N LYS A 182 -1.69 -17.86 -5.35
CA LYS A 182 -1.58 -16.78 -6.33
C LYS A 182 -2.16 -17.21 -7.67
N THR A 183 -3.10 -16.42 -8.17
CA THR A 183 -3.66 -16.55 -9.52
C THR A 183 -3.22 -15.36 -10.36
N ILE A 184 -2.50 -15.63 -11.45
CA ILE A 184 -1.99 -14.62 -12.38
C ILE A 184 -2.81 -14.66 -13.66
N MET A 185 -3.38 -13.51 -14.03
CA MET A 185 -4.05 -13.25 -15.30
C MET A 185 -3.27 -12.17 -16.06
N SER A 186 -3.52 -11.99 -17.36
CA SER A 186 -2.66 -11.15 -18.23
C SER A 186 -2.40 -9.73 -17.70
N ASN A 187 -3.34 -9.11 -17.00
CA ASN A 187 -3.22 -7.73 -16.48
C ASN A 187 -3.73 -7.61 -15.03
N TYR A 188 -3.82 -8.73 -14.32
CA TYR A 188 -4.46 -8.79 -13.02
C TYR A 188 -3.88 -9.95 -12.23
N VAL A 189 -3.56 -9.71 -10.98
CA VAL A 189 -3.15 -10.76 -10.04
C VAL A 189 -4.09 -10.75 -8.86
N HIS A 190 -4.49 -11.94 -8.45
CA HIS A 190 -5.26 -12.19 -7.25
C HIS A 190 -4.44 -13.08 -6.32
N VAL A 191 -4.28 -12.67 -5.07
CA VAL A 191 -3.47 -13.39 -4.08
C VAL A 191 -4.31 -13.61 -2.83
N GLN A 192 -4.32 -14.85 -2.36
CA GLN A 192 -4.92 -15.23 -1.09
C GLN A 192 -3.82 -15.56 -0.09
N TRP A 193 -3.86 -14.91 1.06
CA TRP A 193 -3.01 -15.21 2.21
C TRP A 193 -3.83 -15.89 3.29
N VAL A 194 -3.28 -16.98 3.84
CA VAL A 194 -3.93 -17.80 4.86
C VAL A 194 -3.18 -17.67 6.18
N TYR A 195 -3.89 -17.29 7.23
CA TYR A 195 -3.36 -17.16 8.59
C TYR A 195 -4.03 -18.18 9.51
N GLY A 196 -3.23 -19.12 10.01
CA GLY A 196 -3.71 -20.21 10.87
C GLY A 196 -4.06 -21.48 10.09
N ASN A 197 -4.69 -22.43 10.77
CA ASN A 197 -5.02 -23.74 10.21
C ASN A 197 -6.45 -23.74 9.64
N PRO A 198 -6.66 -24.02 8.34
CA PRO A 198 -7.99 -24.06 7.71
C PRO A 198 -9.00 -24.97 8.41
N ILE A 199 -8.55 -26.03 9.08
CA ILE A 199 -9.41 -26.98 9.79
C ILE A 199 -9.93 -26.38 11.11
N TYR A 200 -9.19 -25.45 11.71
CA TYR A 200 -9.47 -24.90 13.05
C TYR A 200 -9.88 -23.42 13.02
N GLY A 201 -10.28 -22.89 11.86
CA GLY A 201 -10.66 -21.49 11.67
C GLY A 201 -9.46 -20.61 11.30
N ALA A 202 -9.04 -20.70 10.04
CA ALA A 202 -8.06 -19.78 9.48
C ALA A 202 -8.72 -18.47 9.06
N ASN A 203 -7.94 -17.39 9.10
CA ASN A 203 -8.33 -16.11 8.51
C ASN A 203 -7.73 -16.01 7.11
N TYR A 204 -8.51 -15.50 6.16
CA TYR A 204 -8.16 -15.38 4.75
C TYR A 204 -8.14 -13.91 4.36
N TYR A 205 -7.06 -13.50 3.70
CA TYR A 205 -6.86 -12.13 3.23
C TYR A 205 -6.65 -12.16 1.72
N TYR A 206 -7.40 -11.35 0.99
CA TYR A 206 -7.40 -11.36 -0.47
C TYR A 206 -6.86 -10.04 -1.00
N PHE A 207 -5.87 -10.13 -1.88
CA PHE A 207 -5.24 -9.01 -2.53
C PHE A 207 -5.47 -9.03 -4.03
N ASP A 208 -5.68 -7.84 -4.59
CA ASP A 208 -5.74 -7.64 -6.04
C ASP A 208 -4.65 -6.65 -6.47
N GLY A 209 -4.04 -6.87 -7.63
CA GLY A 209 -3.05 -5.96 -8.23
C GLY A 209 -2.99 -6.03 -9.75
N THR A 210 -2.22 -5.14 -10.38
CA THR A 210 -2.03 -5.10 -11.84
C THR A 210 -0.86 -5.95 -12.33
N SER A 211 0.11 -6.27 -11.48
CA SER A 211 1.32 -7.01 -11.86
C SER A 211 1.68 -8.05 -10.81
N ALA A 212 1.97 -9.28 -11.26
CA ALA A 212 2.48 -10.32 -10.37
C ALA A 212 3.93 -10.08 -9.91
N GLU A 213 4.67 -9.22 -10.62
CA GLU A 213 6.06 -8.88 -10.31
C GLU A 213 6.19 -7.64 -9.40
N ASP A 214 5.17 -6.77 -9.39
CA ASP A 214 5.18 -5.54 -8.57
C ASP A 214 4.15 -5.63 -7.44
N VAL A 215 4.61 -6.16 -6.30
CA VAL A 215 3.82 -6.31 -5.06
C VAL A 215 3.30 -4.97 -4.53
N ASN A 216 3.90 -3.84 -4.92
CA ASN A 216 3.41 -2.52 -4.49
C ASN A 216 2.06 -2.16 -5.12
N THR A 217 1.71 -2.81 -6.24
CA THR A 217 0.40 -2.65 -6.89
C THR A 217 -0.70 -3.41 -6.17
N TRP A 218 -0.36 -4.30 -5.23
CA TRP A 218 -1.34 -5.16 -4.58
C TRP A 218 -2.01 -4.42 -3.43
N LYS A 219 -3.32 -4.58 -3.33
CA LYS A 219 -4.16 -3.96 -2.30
C LYS A 219 -5.11 -4.98 -1.72
N LEU A 220 -5.24 -4.98 -0.40
CA LEU A 220 -6.20 -5.83 0.29
C LEU A 220 -7.61 -5.45 -0.14
N THR A 221 -8.37 -6.39 -0.68
CA THR A 221 -9.73 -6.16 -1.19
C THR A 221 -10.81 -6.85 -0.37
N SER A 222 -10.45 -7.85 0.43
CA SER A 222 -11.37 -8.48 1.39
C SER A 222 -10.68 -9.35 2.42
N MET A 223 -11.42 -9.63 3.50
CA MET A 223 -11.01 -10.45 4.62
C MET A 223 -12.14 -11.42 4.99
N GLN A 224 -11.80 -12.65 5.36
CA GLN A 224 -12.73 -13.65 5.87
C GLN A 224 -12.15 -14.30 7.11
N ASN A 225 -12.89 -14.24 8.22
CA ASN A 225 -12.52 -14.83 9.52
C ASN A 225 -13.36 -16.06 9.83
#